data_AF-A0A674HED2-F1
#
_entry.id   AF-A0A674HED2-F1
#
_cell.length_a   1.000
_cell.length_b   1.000
_cell.length_c   1.000
_cell.angle_alpha   90.00
_cell.angle_beta   90.00
_cell.angle_gamma   90.00
#
_symmetry.space_group_name_H-M   'P 1'
#
loop_
_entity.id
_entity.type
_entity.pdbx_description
1 polymer ?
#
loop_
_entity_poly.entity_id
_entity_poly.type
_entity_poly.pdbx_seq_one_letter_code
_entity_poly.pdbx_strand_id
1 'polypeptide(L)'
;MILWLCLCWGFSPSLAQPDSELMARYLEEQLLADYSIAEQVARRVPRQAKFLQRLETRPRMSEFHVRSTIISRYAFTTVSCTMVNSGSEAREAVFEMQIPAAAFISNFTMSIGNKTYYGEVTGKEKKNSTDEKERHKKPPSPTEGRENGYETFKASVFIPRKMQARFILHYEELLQRRLGKYEYTVSIRPQQLVGRLRVEVNILENSGIVSLEVPPLRNSKQKGNGKAEGDVSPPPSTVIGHTKTLAKVTFNPSVVEQTKIARNGILGDFIIRYDVSRELSVGDIQFLNILAVHIWIPGQFLKGLLWF
;
A
#
# COMPACT_ATOMS: atom_id res chain seq x y z
N MET A 1 -83.49 74.70 22.23
CA MET A 1 -82.48 75.76 22.08
C MET A 1 -81.45 75.55 23.18
N ILE A 2 -80.17 75.53 22.80
CA ILE A 2 -78.96 75.64 23.64
C ILE A 2 -78.40 74.34 24.27
N LEU A 3 -77.49 73.77 23.46
CA LEU A 3 -76.23 73.07 23.74
C LEU A 3 -75.39 73.63 24.92
N TRP A 4 -74.72 72.77 25.71
CA TRP A 4 -73.23 72.60 25.72
C TRP A 4 -72.71 71.59 26.77
N LEU A 5 -71.88 70.67 26.26
CA LEU A 5 -70.54 70.22 26.69
C LEU A 5 -70.21 69.60 28.08
N CYS A 6 -69.59 68.42 27.93
CA CYS A 6 -68.77 67.55 28.77
C CYS A 6 -67.94 68.15 29.93
N LEU A 7 -67.79 67.36 31.01
CA LEU A 7 -66.50 66.81 31.50
C LEU A 7 -66.68 65.87 32.72
N CYS A 8 -66.42 64.58 32.49
CA CYS A 8 -65.40 63.75 33.16
C CYS A 8 -65.32 63.55 34.71
N TRP A 9 -65.32 62.25 35.06
CA TRP A 9 -64.52 61.49 36.06
C TRP A 9 -65.21 61.01 37.34
N GLY A 10 -65.04 59.71 37.64
CA GLY A 10 -65.25 59.20 39.00
C GLY A 10 -65.54 57.70 39.21
N PHE A 11 -64.76 56.80 38.60
CA PHE A 11 -64.35 55.46 39.07
C PHE A 11 -65.31 54.39 39.64
N SER A 12 -65.10 53.19 39.10
CA SER A 12 -65.70 51.85 39.30
C SER A 12 -65.44 51.19 40.68
N PRO A 13 -65.90 49.94 40.86
CA PRO A 13 -64.92 48.87 40.66
C PRO A 13 -65.43 47.74 39.75
N SER A 14 -64.61 47.39 38.75
CA SER A 14 -64.72 46.15 37.99
C SER A 14 -63.62 45.19 38.45
N LEU A 15 -64.02 43.92 38.54
CA LEU A 15 -63.26 42.74 38.90
C LEU A 15 -62.00 42.57 38.03
N ALA A 16 -60.85 42.30 38.65
CA ALA A 16 -59.57 42.04 37.98
C ALA A 16 -59.60 40.68 37.26
N GLN A 17 -59.18 40.67 35.99
CA GLN A 17 -59.02 39.48 35.15
C GLN A 17 -57.51 39.34 34.85
N PRO A 18 -56.90 38.15 34.95
CA PRO A 18 -55.47 37.98 34.71
C PRO A 18 -55.13 38.14 33.22
N ASP A 19 -54.08 38.92 32.92
CA ASP A 19 -53.62 39.23 31.56
C ASP A 19 -53.25 37.96 30.78
N SER A 20 -54.08 37.62 29.79
CA SER A 20 -53.88 36.48 28.88
C SER A 20 -52.59 36.57 28.08
N GLU A 21 -52.10 37.78 27.85
CA GLU A 21 -50.89 38.05 27.08
C GLU A 21 -49.60 37.67 27.84
N LEU A 22 -49.64 37.77 29.17
CA LEU A 22 -48.52 37.42 30.05
C LEU A 22 -48.37 35.90 30.19
N MET A 23 -49.49 35.17 30.22
CA MET A 23 -49.51 33.71 30.18
C MET A 23 -49.02 33.15 28.83
N ALA A 24 -49.38 33.81 27.72
CA ALA A 24 -48.92 33.40 26.39
C ALA A 24 -47.39 33.50 26.25
N ARG A 25 -46.79 34.60 26.75
CA ARG A 25 -45.33 34.76 26.75
C ARG A 25 -44.62 33.74 27.64
N TYR A 26 -45.20 33.40 28.79
CA TYR A 26 -44.63 32.41 29.70
C TYR A 26 -44.61 31.00 29.08
N LEU A 27 -45.66 30.63 28.34
CA LEU A 27 -45.73 29.35 27.63
C LEU A 27 -44.76 29.28 26.44
N GLU A 28 -44.58 30.38 25.71
CA GLU A 28 -43.64 30.45 24.60
C GLU A 28 -42.17 30.36 25.07
N GLU A 29 -41.86 30.97 26.21
CA GLU A 29 -40.52 30.91 26.83
C GLU A 29 -40.21 29.50 27.38
N GLN A 30 -41.22 28.79 27.94
CA GLN A 30 -41.09 27.39 28.33
C GLN A 30 -40.92 26.45 27.13
N LEU A 31 -41.68 26.65 26.04
CA LEU A 31 -41.56 25.85 24.82
C LEU A 31 -40.18 26.01 24.14
N LEU A 32 -39.62 27.22 24.13
CA LEU A 32 -38.28 27.49 23.61
C LEU A 32 -37.17 26.89 24.51
N ALA A 33 -37.36 26.91 25.83
CA ALA A 33 -36.45 26.26 26.77
C ALA A 33 -36.43 24.74 26.57
N ASP A 34 -37.58 24.10 26.41
CA ASP A 34 -37.69 22.66 26.16
C ASP A 34 -37.10 22.25 24.81
N TYR A 35 -37.26 23.07 23.77
CA TYR A 35 -36.64 22.84 22.46
C TYR A 35 -35.10 22.90 22.54
N SER A 36 -34.55 23.84 23.32
CA SER A 36 -33.10 23.98 23.53
C SER A 36 -32.51 22.80 24.33
N ILE A 37 -33.25 22.26 25.30
CA ILE A 37 -32.85 21.08 26.07
C ILE A 37 -32.91 19.82 25.19
N ALA A 38 -33.93 19.68 24.35
CA ALA A 38 -34.03 18.58 23.38
C ALA A 38 -32.87 18.59 22.37
N GLU A 39 -32.43 19.77 21.91
CA GLU A 39 -31.32 19.93 20.98
C GLU A 39 -29.95 19.67 21.65
N GLN A 40 -29.81 20.00 22.94
CA GLN A 40 -28.60 19.68 23.73
C GLN A 40 -28.50 18.20 24.13
N VAL A 41 -29.63 17.51 24.32
CA VAL A 41 -29.68 16.07 24.63
C VAL A 41 -29.38 15.20 23.38
N ALA A 42 -29.49 15.76 22.17
CA ALA A 42 -29.28 15.04 20.90
C ALA A 42 -27.82 14.95 20.39
N ARG A 43 -26.79 15.26 21.19
CA ARG A 43 -25.37 15.17 20.73
C ARG A 43 -24.44 14.31 21.57
N ARG A 44 -24.96 13.29 22.26
CA ARG A 44 -24.09 12.20 22.73
C ARG A 44 -23.97 11.13 21.65
N VAL A 45 -23.00 11.33 20.75
CA VAL A 45 -22.56 10.27 19.82
C VAL A 45 -22.15 9.06 20.67
N PRO A 46 -22.78 7.88 20.52
CA PRO A 46 -22.44 6.71 21.30
C PRO A 46 -20.95 6.41 21.21
N ARG A 47 -20.31 5.95 22.29
CA ARG A 47 -18.90 5.54 22.28
C ARG A 47 -18.63 4.47 21.21
N GLN A 48 -19.63 3.67 20.88
CA GLN A 48 -19.66 2.72 19.76
C GLN A 48 -19.68 3.41 18.39
N ALA A 49 -20.39 4.52 18.21
CA ALA A 49 -20.37 5.28 16.95
C ALA A 49 -19.01 5.94 16.70
N LYS A 50 -18.33 6.46 17.73
CA LYS A 50 -16.91 6.88 17.59
C LYS A 50 -15.97 5.72 17.27
N PHE A 51 -16.26 4.51 17.73
CA PHE A 51 -15.49 3.30 17.43
C PHE A 51 -15.75 2.77 16.01
N LEU A 52 -17.00 2.77 15.55
CA LEU A 52 -17.40 2.44 14.17
C LEU A 52 -16.89 3.48 13.18
N GLN A 53 -16.98 4.77 13.51
CA GLN A 53 -16.33 5.85 12.76
C GLN A 53 -14.81 5.71 12.78
N ARG A 54 -14.22 5.10 13.83
CA ARG A 54 -12.80 4.71 13.89
C ARG A 54 -12.46 3.54 12.95
N LEU A 55 -13.36 2.58 12.77
CA LEU A 55 -13.22 1.50 11.80
C LEU A 55 -13.28 2.04 10.35
N GLU A 56 -13.93 3.19 10.12
CA GLU A 56 -13.91 3.94 8.84
C GLU A 56 -12.62 4.77 8.61
N THR A 57 -11.60 4.73 9.48
CA THR A 57 -10.53 5.77 9.48
C THR A 57 -9.28 5.52 8.65
N ARG A 58 -9.01 4.28 8.25
CA ARG A 58 -7.79 4.00 7.47
C ARG A 58 -8.15 3.88 6.00
N PRO A 59 -7.44 4.57 5.10
CA PRO A 59 -7.63 4.38 3.67
C PRO A 59 -7.50 2.90 3.30
N ARG A 60 -8.51 2.40 2.59
CA ARG A 60 -8.59 0.99 2.17
C ARG A 60 -7.85 0.81 0.85
N MET A 61 -7.03 -0.23 0.75
CA MET A 61 -6.42 -0.64 -0.51
C MET A 61 -7.46 -1.36 -1.37
N SER A 62 -7.89 -0.69 -2.44
CA SER A 62 -8.87 -1.25 -3.39
C SER A 62 -8.20 -2.15 -4.42
N GLU A 63 -7.00 -1.78 -4.87
CA GLU A 63 -6.22 -2.48 -5.89
C GLU A 63 -4.75 -2.55 -5.49
N PHE A 64 -4.12 -3.70 -5.77
CA PHE A 64 -2.69 -3.93 -5.66
C PHE A 64 -2.25 -4.82 -6.82
N HIS A 65 -1.57 -4.22 -7.80
CA HIS A 65 -1.08 -4.94 -8.97
C HIS A 65 0.44 -4.86 -9.05
N VAL A 66 1.06 -6.02 -9.25
CA VAL A 66 2.47 -6.11 -9.62
C VAL A 66 2.53 -6.68 -11.03
N ARG A 67 3.21 -5.98 -11.94
CA ARG A 67 3.51 -6.46 -13.27
C ARG A 67 5.00 -6.45 -13.48
N SER A 68 5.57 -7.59 -13.84
CA SER A 68 6.97 -7.70 -14.17
C SER A 68 7.17 -8.28 -15.56
N THR A 69 8.15 -7.75 -16.27
CA THR A 69 8.63 -8.29 -17.54
C THR A 69 10.12 -8.55 -17.39
N ILE A 70 10.51 -9.81 -17.53
CA ILE A 70 11.90 -10.27 -17.44
C ILE A 70 12.36 -10.58 -18.86
N ILE A 71 13.38 -9.86 -19.33
CA ILE A 71 13.98 -10.07 -20.65
C ILE A 71 15.44 -10.34 -20.43
N SER A 72 15.92 -11.51 -20.85
CA SER A 72 17.34 -11.86 -20.76
C SER A 72 17.92 -11.60 -19.37
N ARG A 73 17.24 -12.12 -18.34
CA ARG A 73 17.56 -11.99 -16.92
C ARG A 73 17.42 -10.58 -16.32
N TYR A 74 17.01 -9.58 -17.09
CA TYR A 74 16.76 -8.24 -16.58
C TYR A 74 15.26 -8.03 -16.36
N ALA A 75 14.88 -7.71 -15.12
CA ALA A 75 13.48 -7.61 -14.69
C ALA A 75 13.04 -6.16 -14.56
N PHE A 76 12.01 -5.77 -15.31
CA PHE A 76 11.32 -4.49 -15.19
C PHE A 76 10.03 -4.69 -14.40
N THR A 77 9.97 -4.16 -13.18
CA THR A 77 8.81 -4.34 -12.30
C THR A 77 8.07 -3.04 -12.07
N THR A 78 6.75 -3.08 -12.25
CA THR A 78 5.82 -2.01 -11.91
C THR A 78 4.88 -2.49 -10.81
N VAL A 79 4.87 -1.79 -9.68
CA VAL A 79 3.92 -1.99 -8.59
C VAL A 79 2.94 -0.83 -8.62
N SER A 80 1.65 -1.11 -8.62
CA SER A 80 0.60 -0.09 -8.54
C SER A 80 -0.40 -0.40 -7.44
N CYS A 81 -0.79 0.64 -6.70
CA CYS A 81 -1.66 0.53 -5.55
C CYS A 81 -2.68 1.68 -5.56
N THR A 82 -3.97 1.38 -5.35
CA THR A 82 -5.02 2.40 -5.22
C THR A 82 -5.61 2.38 -3.81
N MET A 83 -5.39 3.46 -3.07
CA MET A 83 -5.89 3.69 -1.72
C MET A 83 -7.12 4.60 -1.74
N VAL A 84 -8.21 4.18 -1.08
CA VAL A 84 -9.48 4.92 -1.06
C VAL A 84 -9.78 5.38 0.36
N ASN A 85 -9.93 6.69 0.54
CA ASN A 85 -10.44 7.27 1.77
C ASN A 85 -11.95 7.50 1.67
N SER A 86 -12.73 6.58 2.24
CA SER A 86 -14.19 6.71 2.31
C SER A 86 -14.66 7.53 3.51
N GLY A 87 -13.77 8.02 4.36
CA GLY A 87 -14.10 8.81 5.55
C GLY A 87 -14.56 10.24 5.22
N SER A 88 -15.06 10.93 6.24
CA SER A 88 -15.47 12.34 6.18
C SER A 88 -14.32 13.34 6.35
N GLU A 89 -13.13 12.86 6.72
CA GLU A 89 -11.94 13.66 7.00
C GLU A 89 -10.75 13.20 6.15
N ALA A 90 -9.73 14.04 6.03
CA ALA A 90 -8.47 13.64 5.42
C ALA A 90 -7.76 12.58 6.29
N ARG A 91 -7.19 11.55 5.65
CA ARG A 91 -6.52 10.45 6.34
C ARG A 91 -5.22 10.07 5.63
N GLU A 92 -4.20 9.75 6.43
CA GLU A 92 -2.92 9.31 5.90
C GLU A 92 -3.04 7.90 5.29
N ALA A 93 -2.56 7.75 4.07
CA ALA A 93 -2.30 6.48 3.42
C ALA A 93 -0.79 6.27 3.34
N VAL A 94 -0.36 5.03 3.59
CA VAL A 94 1.04 4.63 3.53
C VAL A 94 1.18 3.57 2.46
N PHE A 95 2.05 3.84 1.49
CA PHE A 95 2.55 2.87 0.54
C PHE A 95 3.90 2.36 1.04
N GLU A 96 4.03 1.05 1.20
CA GLU A 96 5.25 0.40 1.69
C GLU A 96 5.49 -0.86 0.84
N MET A 97 6.71 -1.02 0.33
CA MET A 97 7.12 -2.14 -0.50
C MET A 97 8.53 -2.60 -0.11
N GLN A 98 8.72 -3.90 0.05
CA GLN A 98 10.08 -4.45 0.16
C GLN A 98 10.56 -4.81 -1.25
N ILE A 99 11.62 -4.17 -1.69
CA ILE A 99 12.26 -4.40 -2.98
C ILE A 99 13.59 -5.13 -2.77
N PRO A 100 14.06 -5.95 -3.73
CA PRO A 100 15.38 -6.57 -3.64
C PRO A 100 16.48 -5.52 -3.46
N ALA A 101 17.47 -5.78 -2.61
CA ALA A 101 18.56 -4.82 -2.37
C ALA A 101 19.47 -4.61 -3.59
N ALA A 102 19.42 -5.52 -4.57
CA ALA A 102 20.08 -5.39 -5.86
C ALA A 102 19.25 -4.60 -6.89
N ALA A 103 17.99 -4.31 -6.59
CA ALA A 103 17.12 -3.52 -7.44
C ALA A 103 17.40 -2.03 -7.26
N PHE A 104 17.25 -1.27 -8.33
CA PHE A 104 17.19 0.19 -8.25
C PHE A 104 15.80 0.68 -8.63
N ILE A 105 15.38 1.78 -8.04
CA ILE A 105 14.10 2.42 -8.33
C ILE A 105 14.31 3.33 -9.54
N SER A 106 13.59 3.10 -10.63
CA SER A 106 13.68 3.93 -11.83
C SER A 106 12.68 5.07 -11.85
N ASN A 107 11.52 4.90 -11.21
CA ASN A 107 10.51 5.96 -11.12
C ASN A 107 9.53 5.69 -9.97
N PHE A 108 9.04 6.75 -9.34
CA PHE A 108 7.89 6.68 -8.45
C PHE A 108 6.92 7.81 -8.77
N THR A 109 5.63 7.50 -8.86
CA THR A 109 4.58 8.50 -9.04
C THR A 109 3.45 8.28 -8.05
N MET A 110 2.87 9.39 -7.61
CA MET A 110 1.72 9.41 -6.72
C MET A 110 0.68 10.38 -7.27
N SER A 111 -0.56 9.96 -7.40
CA SER A 111 -1.66 10.81 -7.85
C SER A 111 -2.79 10.86 -6.84
N ILE A 112 -3.29 12.05 -6.52
CA ILE A 112 -4.49 12.26 -5.69
C ILE A 112 -5.48 13.10 -6.48
N GLY A 113 -6.63 12.51 -6.81
CA GLY A 113 -7.56 13.12 -7.77
C GLY A 113 -6.85 13.44 -9.09
N ASN A 114 -6.80 14.72 -9.46
CA ASN A 114 -6.21 15.19 -10.72
C ASN A 114 -4.75 15.69 -10.58
N LYS A 115 -4.16 15.60 -9.38
CA LYS A 115 -2.78 16.06 -9.14
C LYS A 115 -1.84 14.87 -9.10
N THR A 116 -0.76 14.94 -9.87
CA THR A 116 0.30 13.92 -9.89
C THR A 116 1.60 14.51 -9.38
N TYR A 117 2.27 13.75 -8.52
CA TYR A 117 3.54 14.05 -7.91
C TYR A 117 4.55 13.00 -8.38
N TYR A 118 5.68 13.46 -8.88
CA TYR A 118 6.78 12.60 -9.30
C TYR A 118 7.81 12.56 -8.18
N GLY A 119 8.19 11.36 -7.75
CA GLY A 119 9.25 11.17 -6.78
C GLY A 119 10.61 11.38 -7.43
N GLU A 120 11.41 12.28 -6.88
CA GLU A 120 12.81 12.40 -7.24
C GLU A 120 13.58 11.25 -6.59
N VAL A 121 14.16 10.36 -7.40
CA VAL A 121 14.97 9.24 -6.91
C VAL A 121 16.39 9.74 -6.69
N THR A 122 16.63 10.40 -5.56
CA THR A 122 18.00 10.73 -5.15
C THR A 122 18.63 9.51 -4.51
N GLY A 123 19.79 9.08 -5.02
CA GLY A 123 20.59 8.06 -4.36
C GLY A 123 20.85 8.46 -2.90
N LYS A 124 20.87 7.48 -1.99
CA LYS A 124 21.27 7.73 -0.60
C LYS A 124 22.76 8.09 -0.58
N GLU A 125 23.10 9.34 -0.91
CA GLU A 125 24.36 9.90 -0.47
C GLU A 125 24.32 9.88 1.06
N LYS A 126 25.40 9.37 1.66
CA LYS A 126 25.59 9.39 3.10
C LYS A 126 25.31 10.82 3.53
N LYS A 127 24.24 11.00 4.30
CA LYS A 127 23.84 12.26 4.88
C LYS A 127 24.97 12.67 5.83
N ASN A 128 26.00 13.34 5.31
CA ASN A 128 26.97 14.08 6.11
C ASN A 128 26.20 15.31 6.60
N SER A 129 25.34 15.08 7.60
CA SER A 129 24.62 16.14 8.26
C SER A 129 25.62 16.98 9.04
N THR A 130 25.92 18.16 8.51
CA THR A 130 26.25 19.34 9.29
C THR A 130 25.06 19.63 10.19
N ASP A 131 24.97 18.91 11.30
CA ASP A 131 24.10 19.19 12.43
C ASP A 131 24.81 18.65 13.68
N GLU A 132 25.95 19.28 13.98
CA GLU A 132 26.55 19.23 15.31
C GLU A 132 25.63 19.99 16.26
N LYS A 133 24.65 19.30 16.83
CA LYS A 133 24.32 19.32 18.26
C LYS A 133 23.07 18.50 18.53
N GLU A 134 23.19 17.65 19.56
CA GLU A 134 22.11 16.95 20.25
C GLU A 134 21.52 15.71 19.56
N ARG A 135 22.16 14.56 19.79
CA ARG A 135 21.63 13.49 20.67
C ARG A 135 22.56 12.28 20.61
N HIS A 136 23.09 11.88 21.76
CA HIS A 136 23.69 10.57 21.97
C HIS A 136 22.66 9.47 21.69
N LYS A 137 22.54 9.06 20.43
CA LYS A 137 22.05 7.75 20.02
C LYS A 137 23.03 7.23 18.98
N LYS A 138 23.59 6.07 19.29
CA LYS A 138 24.47 5.29 18.42
C LYS A 138 23.94 5.37 16.97
N PRO A 139 24.72 5.82 15.98
CA PRO A 139 24.24 5.80 14.60
C PRO A 139 23.93 4.35 14.25
N PRO A 140 22.76 4.05 13.63
CA PRO A 140 22.50 2.71 13.13
C PRO A 140 23.61 2.35 12.16
N SER A 141 24.20 1.17 12.35
CA SER A 141 25.30 0.72 11.51
C SER A 141 24.83 0.68 10.05
N PRO A 142 25.68 1.03 9.05
CA PRO A 142 25.33 0.94 7.63
C PRO A 142 25.00 -0.48 7.15
N THR A 143 25.12 -1.46 8.04
CA THR A 143 25.09 -2.89 7.76
C THR A 143 23.72 -3.52 8.06
N GLU A 144 22.87 -2.90 8.89
CA GLU A 144 21.58 -3.48 9.30
C GLU A 144 20.56 -3.62 8.15
N GLY A 145 20.68 -2.80 7.09
CA GLY A 145 19.83 -2.91 5.90
C GLY A 145 20.28 -3.97 4.89
N ARG A 146 21.55 -4.39 4.92
CA ARG A 146 22.12 -5.35 3.94
C ARG A 146 21.98 -6.81 4.37
N GLU A 147 21.73 -7.09 5.65
CA GLU A 147 21.63 -8.46 6.16
C GLU A 147 20.44 -9.27 5.63
N ASN A 148 19.35 -8.60 5.21
CA ASN A 148 18.12 -9.28 4.79
C ASN A 148 17.91 -9.38 3.27
N GLY A 149 18.82 -8.86 2.44
CA GLY A 149 18.70 -8.93 0.97
C GLY A 149 17.57 -8.09 0.35
N TYR A 150 16.86 -7.29 1.14
CA TYR A 150 15.77 -6.42 0.70
C TYR A 150 15.92 -5.01 1.30
N GLU A 151 15.48 -3.99 0.55
CA GLU A 151 15.31 -2.61 1.00
C GLU A 151 13.82 -2.27 1.10
N THR A 152 13.43 -1.42 2.05
CA THR A 152 12.04 -0.96 2.20
C THR A 152 11.86 0.41 1.57
N PHE A 153 11.04 0.49 0.52
CA PHE A 153 10.55 1.74 -0.04
C PHE A 153 9.26 2.15 0.67
N LYS A 154 9.16 3.42 1.07
CA LYS A 154 8.00 3.94 1.80
C LYS A 154 7.65 5.34 1.34
N ALA A 155 6.37 5.57 1.09
CA ALA A 155 5.79 6.87 0.81
C ALA A 155 4.48 7.03 1.59
N SER A 156 4.20 8.22 2.11
CA SER A 156 2.92 8.51 2.75
C SER A 156 2.32 9.81 2.26
N VAL A 157 0.98 9.87 2.30
CA VAL A 157 0.24 11.06 1.89
C VAL A 157 -1.11 11.14 2.57
N PHE A 158 -1.59 12.35 2.81
CA PHE A 158 -2.95 12.57 3.29
C PHE A 158 -3.93 12.60 2.11
N ILE A 159 -4.85 11.63 2.08
CA ILE A 159 -5.93 11.56 1.10
C ILE A 159 -7.11 12.35 1.65
N PRO A 160 -7.65 13.35 0.93
CA PRO A 160 -8.84 14.09 1.36
C PRO A 160 -10.06 13.18 1.52
N ARG A 161 -11.09 13.71 2.18
CA ARG A 161 -12.36 13.00 2.37
C ARG A 161 -12.94 12.54 1.04
N LYS A 162 -13.51 11.32 0.99
CA LYS A 162 -14.18 10.76 -0.19
C LYS A 162 -13.34 10.79 -1.47
N MET A 163 -12.01 10.73 -1.35
CA MET A 163 -11.07 10.70 -2.48
C MET A 163 -10.21 9.43 -2.48
N GLN A 164 -9.41 9.27 -3.52
CA GLN A 164 -8.45 8.18 -3.66
C GLN A 164 -7.06 8.71 -4.03
N ALA A 165 -6.05 7.91 -3.70
CA ALA A 165 -4.68 8.08 -4.14
C ALA A 165 -4.22 6.84 -4.91
N ARG A 166 -3.44 7.04 -5.97
CA ARG A 166 -2.78 5.98 -6.73
C ARG A 166 -1.27 6.14 -6.58
N PHE A 167 -0.60 5.05 -6.23
CA PHE A 167 0.85 4.96 -6.15
C PHE A 167 1.33 4.04 -7.27
N ILE A 168 2.41 4.42 -7.95
CA ILE A 168 3.07 3.59 -8.97
C ILE A 168 4.58 3.65 -8.70
N LEU A 169 5.18 2.48 -8.46
CA LEU A 169 6.61 2.31 -8.25
C LEU A 169 7.17 1.46 -9.39
N HIS A 170 8.22 1.96 -10.03
CA HIS A 170 9.01 1.24 -11.02
C HIS A 170 10.37 0.92 -10.43
N TYR A 171 10.75 -0.35 -10.46
CA TYR A 171 12.08 -0.78 -10.07
C TYR A 171 12.59 -1.89 -11.00
N GLU A 172 13.90 -1.97 -11.09
CA GLU A 172 14.59 -2.83 -12.04
C GLU A 172 15.69 -3.61 -11.34
N GLU A 173 15.88 -4.86 -11.76
CA GLU A 173 16.96 -5.69 -11.23
C GLU A 173 17.53 -6.62 -12.31
N LEU A 174 18.84 -6.86 -12.22
CA LEU A 174 19.50 -7.94 -12.96
C LEU A 174 19.49 -9.20 -12.09
N LEU A 175 18.82 -10.25 -12.56
CA LEU A 175 18.71 -11.51 -11.83
C LEU A 175 20.07 -12.21 -11.77
N GLN A 176 20.48 -12.54 -10.56
CA GLN A 176 21.70 -13.30 -10.32
C GLN A 176 21.40 -14.79 -10.24
N ARG A 177 22.16 -15.59 -11.00
CA ARG A 177 22.06 -17.05 -10.89
C ARG A 177 22.69 -17.52 -9.60
N ARG A 178 21.96 -18.29 -8.79
CA ARG A 178 22.46 -18.93 -7.57
C ARG A 178 21.96 -20.37 -7.52
N LEU A 179 22.84 -21.29 -7.12
CA LEU A 179 22.50 -22.73 -7.02
C LEU A 179 21.85 -23.29 -8.30
N GLY A 180 22.32 -22.82 -9.46
CA GLY A 180 21.85 -23.28 -10.77
C GLY A 180 20.60 -22.58 -11.31
N LYS A 181 19.89 -21.72 -10.57
CA LYS A 181 18.67 -21.06 -11.04
C LYS A 181 18.73 -19.54 -10.88
N TYR A 182 17.96 -18.81 -11.68
CA TYR A 182 17.60 -17.42 -11.45
C TYR A 182 16.38 -17.38 -10.55
N GLU A 183 16.38 -16.50 -9.55
CA GLU A 183 15.27 -16.31 -8.62
C GLU A 183 14.75 -14.88 -8.75
N TYR A 184 13.49 -14.72 -9.17
CA TYR A 184 12.76 -13.47 -9.15
C TYR A 184 11.79 -13.48 -7.95
N THR A 185 11.77 -12.40 -7.17
CA THR A 185 10.96 -12.33 -5.94
C THR A 185 10.16 -11.04 -5.84
N VAL A 186 8.87 -11.17 -5.54
CA VAL A 186 7.96 -10.06 -5.22
C VAL A 186 7.47 -10.19 -3.78
N SER A 187 7.66 -9.15 -2.98
CA SER A 187 7.11 -9.06 -1.62
C SER A 187 5.64 -8.63 -1.65
N ILE A 188 4.72 -9.53 -1.29
CA ILE A 188 3.27 -9.24 -1.25
C ILE A 188 2.84 -9.02 0.20
N ARG A 189 2.94 -7.77 0.67
CA ARG A 189 2.65 -7.38 2.06
C ARG A 189 1.83 -6.08 2.18
N PRO A 190 0.61 -6.00 1.60
CA PRO A 190 -0.23 -4.80 1.67
C PRO A 190 -0.69 -4.36 3.08
N GLN A 191 -0.45 -5.17 4.13
CA GLN A 191 -0.85 -4.90 5.53
C GLN A 191 -2.37 -4.79 5.76
N GLN A 192 -3.15 -5.15 4.74
CA GLN A 192 -4.61 -5.23 4.75
C GLN A 192 -5.07 -6.15 3.60
N LEU A 193 -6.31 -6.63 3.66
CA LEU A 193 -6.90 -7.36 2.55
C LEU A 193 -7.19 -6.40 1.39
N VAL A 194 -6.92 -6.82 0.17
CA VAL A 194 -7.05 -5.99 -1.03
C VAL A 194 -8.21 -6.49 -1.87
N GLY A 195 -9.06 -5.56 -2.34
CA GLY A 195 -10.21 -5.90 -3.18
C GLY A 195 -9.82 -6.64 -4.45
N ARG A 196 -8.83 -6.11 -5.18
CA ARG A 196 -8.23 -6.74 -6.37
C ARG A 196 -6.72 -6.85 -6.21
N LEU A 197 -6.21 -8.07 -6.02
CA LEU A 197 -4.79 -8.36 -5.91
C LEU A 197 -4.36 -9.19 -7.12
N ARG A 198 -3.38 -8.71 -7.89
CA ARG A 198 -2.85 -9.45 -9.03
C ARG A 198 -1.35 -9.28 -9.16
N VAL A 199 -0.63 -10.39 -9.32
CA VAL A 199 0.77 -10.42 -9.70
C VAL A 199 0.87 -11.10 -11.06
N GLU A 200 1.48 -10.44 -12.02
CA GLU A 200 1.71 -10.97 -13.36
C GLU A 200 3.19 -10.84 -13.70
N VAL A 201 3.84 -11.95 -14.03
CA VAL A 201 5.25 -11.99 -14.46
C VAL A 201 5.33 -12.62 -15.84
N ASN A 202 5.91 -11.87 -16.77
CA ASN A 202 6.20 -12.32 -18.13
C ASN A 202 7.71 -12.52 -18.25
N ILE A 203 8.15 -13.69 -18.68
CA ILE A 203 9.56 -14.06 -18.84
C ILE A 203 9.81 -14.31 -20.33
N LEU A 204 10.82 -13.66 -20.87
CA LEU A 204 11.25 -13.72 -22.26
C LEU A 204 12.74 -14.05 -22.29
N GLU A 205 13.07 -15.28 -22.70
CA GLU A 205 14.45 -15.77 -22.77
C GLU A 205 14.69 -16.39 -24.15
N ASN A 206 15.46 -15.70 -24.99
CA ASN A 206 15.72 -16.13 -26.37
C ASN A 206 16.47 -17.48 -26.42
N SER A 207 17.34 -17.76 -25.45
CA SER A 207 18.04 -19.06 -25.34
C SER A 207 17.11 -20.20 -24.96
N GLY A 208 15.92 -19.89 -24.45
CA GLY A 208 14.90 -20.85 -24.05
C GLY A 208 14.94 -21.19 -22.56
N ILE A 209 13.76 -21.43 -21.99
CA ILE A 209 13.52 -21.75 -20.58
C ILE A 209 13.62 -23.27 -20.42
N VAL A 210 14.58 -23.73 -19.61
CA VAL A 210 14.84 -25.17 -19.35
C VAL A 210 14.01 -25.68 -18.18
N SER A 211 13.80 -24.84 -17.17
CA SER A 211 12.97 -25.17 -16.01
C SER A 211 12.27 -23.92 -15.50
N LEU A 212 11.07 -24.10 -14.96
CA LEU A 212 10.26 -23.05 -14.35
C LEU A 212 9.52 -23.63 -13.16
N GLU A 213 9.71 -23.01 -11.99
CA GLU A 213 9.11 -23.41 -10.73
C GLU A 213 8.55 -22.19 -10.00
N VAL A 214 7.36 -22.36 -9.41
CA VAL A 214 6.74 -21.37 -8.54
C VAL A 214 6.49 -22.05 -7.20
N PRO A 215 7.42 -21.94 -6.22
CA PRO A 215 7.22 -22.52 -4.91
C PRO A 215 6.07 -21.83 -4.14
N PRO A 216 5.61 -22.43 -3.03
CA PRO A 216 4.66 -21.79 -2.12
C PRO A 216 5.13 -20.42 -1.63
N LEU A 217 4.19 -19.56 -1.23
CA LEU A 217 4.49 -18.24 -0.66
C LEU A 217 5.41 -18.37 0.56
N ARG A 218 6.56 -17.70 0.53
CA ARG A 218 7.54 -17.77 1.63
C ARG A 218 7.26 -16.69 2.67
N ASN A 219 7.00 -17.10 3.91
CA ASN A 219 6.81 -16.20 5.05
C ASN A 219 7.94 -16.36 6.09
N SER A 220 8.40 -15.27 6.71
CA SER A 220 9.52 -15.30 7.67
C SER A 220 9.26 -16.20 8.90
N LYS A 221 8.00 -16.54 9.18
CA LYS A 221 7.59 -17.42 10.29
C LYS A 221 7.67 -18.92 9.98
N GLN A 222 7.92 -19.34 8.74
CA GLN A 222 8.07 -20.75 8.34
C GLN A 222 9.51 -21.29 8.50
N LYS A 223 10.29 -20.74 9.43
CA LYS A 223 11.60 -21.30 9.85
C LYS A 223 11.49 -22.27 11.03
N GLY A 224 10.35 -22.95 11.18
CA GLY A 224 10.11 -23.93 12.24
C GLY A 224 10.20 -25.37 11.71
N ASN A 225 11.04 -26.19 12.36
CA ASN A 225 11.22 -27.63 12.17
C ASN A 225 9.91 -28.40 11.93
N GLY A 226 9.57 -28.63 10.67
CA GLY A 226 8.56 -29.60 10.27
C GLY A 226 8.94 -30.10 8.89
N LYS A 227 9.07 -31.43 8.74
CA LYS A 227 9.18 -32.10 7.44
C LYS A 227 8.09 -31.55 6.52
N ALA A 228 8.46 -30.68 5.58
CA ALA A 228 7.59 -30.27 4.50
C ALA A 228 7.86 -31.17 3.29
N GLU A 229 7.53 -32.45 3.42
CA GLU A 229 7.11 -33.30 2.28
C GLU A 229 5.66 -32.93 1.85
N GLY A 230 5.25 -31.69 2.09
CA GLY A 230 3.96 -31.15 1.71
C GLY A 230 4.12 -30.36 0.43
N ASP A 231 3.83 -31.03 -0.69
CA ASP A 231 3.46 -30.50 -2.00
C ASP A 231 4.16 -29.18 -2.42
N VAL A 232 5.12 -29.29 -3.35
CA VAL A 232 5.86 -28.15 -3.97
C VAL A 232 4.95 -27.37 -4.93
N SER A 233 3.65 -27.29 -4.61
CA SER A 233 2.65 -26.71 -5.48
C SER A 233 2.71 -25.17 -5.44
N PRO A 234 2.45 -24.52 -6.58
CA PRO A 234 2.27 -23.07 -6.62
C PRO A 234 1.17 -22.62 -5.66
N PRO A 235 1.23 -21.37 -5.17
CA PRO A 235 0.16 -20.82 -4.35
C PRO A 235 -1.20 -20.99 -5.05
N PRO A 236 -2.30 -21.23 -4.30
CA PRO A 236 -3.64 -21.28 -4.88
C PRO A 236 -3.93 -20.04 -5.72
N SER A 237 -4.67 -20.19 -6.82
CA SER A 237 -4.96 -19.08 -7.76
C SER A 237 -3.73 -18.59 -8.54
N THR A 238 -2.71 -19.44 -8.67
CA THR A 238 -1.60 -19.27 -9.61
C THR A 238 -1.86 -20.03 -10.91
N VAL A 239 -1.75 -19.34 -12.04
CA VAL A 239 -1.81 -19.92 -13.39
C VAL A 239 -0.46 -19.72 -14.06
N ILE A 240 0.08 -20.81 -14.62
CA ILE A 240 1.38 -20.84 -15.30
C ILE A 240 1.13 -21.29 -16.74
N GLY A 241 1.47 -20.45 -17.70
CA GLY A 241 1.53 -20.81 -19.12
C GLY A 241 2.94 -20.57 -19.64
N HIS A 242 3.52 -21.53 -20.37
CA HIS A 242 4.85 -21.35 -20.93
C HIS A 242 5.02 -22.07 -22.27
N THR A 243 5.95 -21.55 -23.06
CA THR A 243 6.50 -22.14 -24.27
C THR A 243 8.02 -22.29 -24.08
N LYS A 244 8.75 -22.62 -25.14
CA LYS A 244 10.21 -22.72 -25.08
C LYS A 244 10.89 -21.41 -24.67
N THR A 245 10.38 -20.24 -25.05
CA THR A 245 11.06 -18.95 -24.86
C THR A 245 10.25 -17.94 -24.05
N LEU A 246 8.97 -18.23 -23.81
CA LEU A 246 8.04 -17.34 -23.11
C LEU A 246 7.43 -18.06 -21.93
N ALA A 247 7.37 -17.42 -20.76
CA ALA A 247 6.52 -17.87 -19.66
C ALA A 247 5.68 -16.72 -19.11
N LYS A 248 4.45 -17.01 -18.75
CA LYS A 248 3.54 -16.10 -18.08
C LYS A 248 3.02 -16.77 -16.81
N VAL A 249 3.34 -16.14 -15.69
CA VAL A 249 2.89 -16.57 -14.36
C VAL A 249 1.95 -15.51 -13.81
N THR A 250 0.72 -15.91 -13.46
CA THR A 250 -0.28 -15.00 -12.89
C THR A 250 -0.79 -15.54 -11.57
N PHE A 251 -0.66 -14.74 -10.50
CA PHE A 251 -1.25 -15.01 -9.18
C PHE A 251 -2.35 -13.98 -8.91
N ASN A 252 -3.59 -14.44 -8.75
CA ASN A 252 -4.77 -13.58 -8.64
C ASN A 252 -5.72 -14.07 -7.54
N PRO A 253 -5.35 -13.97 -6.26
CA PRO A 253 -6.15 -14.47 -5.16
C PRO A 253 -7.37 -13.57 -4.89
N SER A 254 -8.54 -14.20 -4.76
CA SER A 254 -9.74 -13.54 -4.23
C SER A 254 -9.55 -13.09 -2.78
N VAL A 255 -10.39 -12.17 -2.30
CA VAL A 255 -10.37 -11.74 -0.89
C VAL A 255 -10.54 -12.93 0.07
N VAL A 256 -11.38 -13.90 -0.30
CA VAL A 256 -11.60 -15.13 0.48
C VAL A 256 -10.32 -15.96 0.57
N GLU A 257 -9.59 -16.12 -0.54
CA GLU A 257 -8.31 -16.83 -0.54
C GLU A 257 -7.23 -16.09 0.23
N GLN A 258 -7.16 -14.76 0.10
CA GLN A 258 -6.27 -13.93 0.92
C GLN A 258 -6.50 -14.17 2.42
N THR A 259 -7.75 -14.28 2.88
CA THR A 259 -8.05 -14.54 4.30
C THR A 259 -7.62 -15.93 4.78
N LYS A 260 -7.60 -16.91 3.88
CA LYS A 260 -7.11 -18.27 4.16
C LYS A 260 -5.58 -18.28 4.26
N ILE A 261 -4.90 -17.50 3.44
CA ILE A 261 -3.44 -17.36 3.44
C ILE A 261 -2.98 -16.53 4.66
N ALA A 262 -3.47 -15.29 4.79
CA ALA A 262 -3.05 -14.35 5.81
C ALA A 262 -4.11 -13.28 6.07
N ARG A 263 -4.82 -13.38 7.21
CA ARG A 263 -5.88 -12.43 7.61
C ARG A 263 -5.40 -10.99 7.80
N ASN A 264 -4.11 -10.78 8.07
CA ASN A 264 -3.49 -9.46 8.24
C ASN A 264 -3.01 -8.83 6.92
N GLY A 265 -3.19 -9.49 5.77
CA GLY A 265 -2.73 -9.00 4.48
C GLY A 265 -1.21 -9.11 4.26
N ILE A 266 -0.50 -9.93 5.03
CA ILE A 266 0.92 -10.24 4.80
C ILE A 266 0.99 -11.62 4.14
N LEU A 267 0.92 -11.68 2.81
CA LEU A 267 0.87 -12.94 2.07
C LEU A 267 2.24 -13.62 2.01
N GLY A 268 3.30 -12.83 1.87
CA GLY A 268 4.70 -13.31 1.85
C GLY A 268 5.42 -13.02 0.55
N ASP A 269 6.52 -13.73 0.31
CA ASP A 269 7.28 -13.63 -0.93
C ASP A 269 6.66 -14.55 -1.98
N PHE A 270 6.30 -13.98 -3.12
CA PHE A 270 5.98 -14.72 -4.33
C PHE A 270 7.25 -14.87 -5.16
N ILE A 271 7.69 -16.10 -5.34
CA ILE A 271 9.00 -16.44 -5.90
C ILE A 271 8.80 -17.21 -7.20
N ILE A 272 9.57 -16.87 -8.22
CA ILE A 272 9.67 -17.63 -9.46
C ILE A 272 11.13 -18.04 -9.63
N ARG A 273 11.37 -19.33 -9.82
CA ARG A 273 12.69 -19.89 -10.10
C ARG A 273 12.72 -20.44 -11.51
N TYR A 274 13.70 -20.06 -12.29
CA TYR A 274 13.86 -20.59 -13.64
C TYR A 274 15.32 -20.73 -14.03
N ASP A 275 15.61 -21.55 -15.02
CA ASP A 275 16.91 -21.59 -15.69
C ASP A 275 16.72 -21.58 -17.19
N VAL A 276 17.78 -21.19 -17.90
CA VAL A 276 17.78 -21.06 -19.35
C VAL A 276 18.76 -22.03 -20.00
N SER A 277 18.54 -22.34 -21.27
CA SER A 277 19.47 -23.13 -22.05
C SER A 277 20.80 -22.39 -22.19
N ARG A 278 21.89 -23.15 -22.23
CA ARG A 278 23.25 -22.64 -22.35
C ARG A 278 23.95 -23.48 -23.40
N GLU A 279 24.35 -22.87 -24.50
CA GLU A 279 25.30 -23.52 -25.41
C GLU A 279 26.68 -23.48 -24.73
N LEU A 280 27.37 -24.62 -24.70
CA LEU A 280 28.57 -24.87 -23.88
C LEU A 280 29.83 -24.14 -24.37
N SER A 281 29.74 -23.26 -25.36
CA SER A 281 30.89 -22.57 -25.95
C SER A 281 30.64 -21.07 -26.12
N VAL A 282 31.26 -20.29 -25.24
CA VAL A 282 31.43 -18.83 -25.31
C VAL A 282 30.13 -18.03 -25.11
N GLY A 283 30.20 -16.95 -24.31
CA GLY A 283 29.05 -16.32 -23.69
C GLY A 283 27.94 -15.83 -24.64
N ASP A 284 26.71 -15.81 -24.13
CA ASP A 284 25.55 -15.25 -24.83
C ASP A 284 25.74 -13.74 -25.04
N ILE A 285 26.07 -13.34 -26.27
CA ILE A 285 26.09 -11.93 -26.68
C ILE A 285 24.73 -11.63 -27.31
N GLN A 286 23.97 -10.74 -26.70
CA GLN A 286 22.72 -10.23 -27.28
C GLN A 286 22.90 -8.78 -27.72
N PHE A 287 22.53 -8.51 -28.97
CA PHE A 287 22.48 -7.16 -29.52
C PHE A 287 21.06 -6.63 -29.37
N LEU A 288 20.81 -5.81 -28.35
CA LEU A 288 19.66 -4.93 -28.30
C LEU A 288 20.15 -3.52 -28.65
N ASN A 289 19.49 -2.86 -29.60
CA ASN A 289 20.03 -1.83 -30.49
C ASN A 289 20.61 -0.53 -29.87
N ILE A 290 20.92 -0.45 -28.57
CA ILE A 290 21.69 0.67 -28.00
C ILE A 290 22.58 0.31 -26.77
N LEU A 291 22.70 -0.96 -26.31
CA LEU A 291 23.67 -1.29 -25.24
C LEU A 291 24.04 -2.79 -25.27
N ALA A 292 25.34 -3.11 -25.35
CA ALA A 292 25.84 -4.48 -25.25
C ALA A 292 26.03 -4.88 -23.78
N VAL A 293 25.38 -5.98 -23.35
CA VAL A 293 25.58 -6.57 -22.03
C VAL A 293 26.39 -7.85 -22.18
N HIS A 294 27.61 -7.88 -21.64
CA HIS A 294 28.48 -9.06 -21.63
C HIS A 294 28.33 -9.81 -20.30
N ILE A 295 27.73 -11.01 -20.33
CA ILE A 295 27.53 -11.84 -19.14
C ILE A 295 28.56 -12.97 -19.16
N TRP A 296 29.52 -12.90 -18.24
CA TRP A 296 30.52 -13.94 -18.03
C TRP A 296 30.13 -14.83 -16.83
N ILE A 297 30.03 -16.13 -17.06
CA ILE A 297 29.78 -17.13 -16.01
C ILE A 297 30.80 -18.27 -16.22
N PRO A 298 31.95 -18.26 -15.54
CA PRO A 298 32.92 -19.34 -15.66
C PRO A 298 32.37 -20.62 -15.04
N GLY A 299 32.43 -21.72 -15.79
CA GLY A 299 32.17 -23.06 -15.30
C GLY A 299 33.43 -23.67 -14.70
N GLN A 300 33.29 -24.22 -13.49
CA GLN A 300 34.29 -25.04 -12.77
C GLN A 300 35.54 -24.30 -12.27
N PHE A 301 35.66 -24.22 -10.93
CA PHE A 301 36.90 -23.89 -10.22
C PHE A 301 37.85 -25.09 -10.28
N LEU A 302 38.83 -25.06 -11.19
CA LEU A 302 40.08 -25.77 -10.97
C LEU A 302 40.92 -24.95 -9.99
N LYS A 303 41.22 -25.55 -8.84
CA LYS A 303 42.16 -25.02 -7.84
C LYS A 303 43.52 -24.84 -8.50
N GLY A 304 44.09 -23.65 -8.40
CA GLY A 304 45.47 -23.37 -8.77
C GLY A 304 45.93 -22.07 -8.14
N LEU A 305 46.78 -22.18 -7.10
CA LEU A 305 47.59 -21.10 -6.57
C LEU A 305 48.33 -20.38 -7.71
N LEU A 306 48.50 -19.06 -7.62
CA LEU A 306 49.80 -18.46 -7.33
C LEU A 306 49.66 -16.95 -7.09
N TRP A 307 50.43 -16.49 -6.11
CA TRP A 307 50.71 -15.09 -5.78
C TRP A 307 51.53 -14.40 -6.88
N PHE A 308 51.27 -13.12 -7.13
CA PHE A 308 52.16 -11.98 -6.81
C PHE A 308 51.33 -10.70 -6.80
#